data_AF-K2JV44-F1
#
_entry.id   AF-K2JV44-F1
#
_cell.length_a   1.000
_cell.length_b   1.000
_cell.length_c   1.000
_cell.angle_alpha   90.00
_cell.angle_beta   90.00
_cell.angle_gamma   90.00
#
_symmetry.space_group_name_H-M   'P 1'
#
loop_
_entity.id
_entity.type
_entity.pdbx_description
1 polymer ?
#
loop_
_entity_poly.entity_id
_entity_poly.type
_entity_poly.pdbx_seq_one_letter_code
_entity_poly.pdbx_strand_id
1 'polypeptide(L)' 'MSNAVLYKSNHNVVYSCKYHIVWCPKYRRKVLVGAVEMRLKEIIQEVAKELRVEIIEM' A
#
# COMPACT_ATOMS: atom_id res chain seq x y z
N MET A 1 15.06 -7.69 -21.53
CA MET A 1 16.36 -7.50 -20.83
C MET A 1 16.29 -6.11 -20.22
N SER A 2 16.21 -5.84 -18.92
CA SER A 2 16.59 -6.53 -17.69
C SER A 2 15.52 -6.26 -16.61
N ASN A 3 14.91 -7.30 -16.03
CA ASN A 3 14.11 -7.15 -14.80
C ASN A 3 15.07 -6.97 -13.63
N ALA A 4 15.69 -5.80 -13.53
CA ALA A 4 16.47 -5.43 -12.37
C ALA A 4 15.48 -5.20 -11.22
N VAL A 5 15.33 -6.20 -10.35
CA VAL A 5 14.60 -6.02 -9.10
C VAL A 5 15.39 -5.01 -8.28
N LEU A 6 14.85 -3.80 -8.11
CA LEU A 6 15.42 -2.80 -7.21
C LEU A 6 15.22 -3.30 -5.77
N TYR A 7 16.33 -3.48 -5.06
CA TYR A 7 16.36 -3.85 -3.65
C TYR A 7 16.59 -2.60 -2.81
N LYS A 8 15.86 -2.49 -1.69
CA LYS A 8 16.07 -1.46 -0.67
C LYS A 8 17.02 -2.00 0.39
N SER A 9 17.67 -1.12 1.14
CA SER A 9 18.52 -1.51 2.25
C SER A 9 18.28 -0.64 3.47
N ASN A 10 18.47 -1.24 4.65
CA ASN A 10 18.60 -0.56 5.93
C ASN A 10 20.01 -0.87 6.49
N HIS A 11 20.35 -0.38 7.68
CA HIS A 11 21.67 -0.53 8.30
C HIS A 11 22.25 -1.95 8.22
N ASN A 12 21.40 -2.99 8.36
CA ASN A 12 21.84 -4.38 8.47
C ASN A 12 21.19 -5.34 7.46
N VAL A 13 20.23 -4.88 6.65
CA VAL A 13 19.40 -5.79 5.82
C VAL A 13 19.15 -5.19 4.44
N VAL A 14 19.32 -6.01 3.40
CA VAL A 14 18.90 -5.73 2.03
C VAL A 14 17.63 -6.51 1.74
N TYR A 15 16.58 -5.86 1.26
CA TYR A 15 15.25 -6.45 1.10
C TYR A 15 14.49 -5.93 -0.11
N SER A 16 13.58 -6.75 -0.63
CA SER A 16 12.55 -6.36 -1.59
C SER A 16 11.30 -7.16 -1.25
N CYS A 17 10.40 -6.56 -0.47
CA CYS A 17 9.20 -7.21 0.03
C CYS A 17 7.97 -6.55 -0.56
N LYS A 18 7.28 -7.25 -1.46
CA LYS A 18 6.06 -6.81 -2.13
C LYS A 18 4.91 -7.70 -1.70
N TYR A 19 3.79 -7.11 -1.32
CA TYR A 19 2.63 -7.84 -0.82
C TYR A 19 1.36 -7.35 -1.51
N HIS A 20 0.47 -8.28 -1.85
CA HIS A 20 -0.90 -7.97 -2.26
C HIS A 20 -1.82 -8.05 -1.03
N ILE A 21 -2.26 -6.89 -0.54
CA ILE A 21 -3.08 -6.79 0.65
C ILE A 21 -4.50 -6.44 0.24
N VAL A 22 -5.47 -7.25 0.67
CA VAL A 22 -6.90 -7.06 0.37
C VAL A 22 -7.71 -7.18 1.65
N TRP A 23 -8.68 -6.28 1.85
CA TRP A 23 -9.65 -6.36 2.94
C TRP A 23 -11.05 -5.96 2.45
N CYS A 24 -12.06 -6.16 3.29
CA CYS A 24 -13.45 -5.84 3.00
C CYS A 24 -14.08 -5.03 4.15
N PRO A 25 -15.04 -4.14 3.86
CA PRO A 25 -15.84 -3.48 4.90
C PRO A 25 -16.60 -4.50 5.75
N LYS A 26 -16.90 -4.13 7.00
CA LYS A 26 -17.73 -4.95 7.89
C LYS A 26 -19.06 -5.27 7.21
N TYR A 27 -19.45 -6.55 7.25
CA TYR A 27 -20.65 -7.09 6.57
C TYR A 27 -20.67 -6.91 5.05
N ARG A 28 -19.53 -6.66 4.40
CA ARG A 28 -19.40 -6.48 2.94
C ARG A 28 -20.35 -5.43 2.37
N ARG A 29 -20.69 -4.42 3.16
CA ARG A 29 -21.53 -3.31 2.71
C ARG A 29 -20.76 -2.49 1.66
N LYS A 30 -21.46 -2.05 0.60
CA LYS A 30 -20.90 -1.22 -0.48
C LYS A 30 -20.75 0.25 -0.05
N VAL A 31 -20.02 0.48 1.04
CA VAL A 31 -19.82 1.82 1.63
C VAL A 31 -18.60 2.55 1.05
N LEU A 32 -17.69 1.81 0.41
CA LEU A 32 -16.48 2.36 -0.22
C LEU A 32 -16.81 2.88 -1.61
N VAL A 33 -17.60 3.95 -1.68
CA VAL A 33 -17.99 4.61 -2.93
C VAL A 33 -17.94 6.13 -2.77
N GLY A 34 -17.70 6.84 -3.87
CA GLY A 34 -17.73 8.30 -3.92
C GLY A 34 -16.75 8.95 -2.95
N ALA A 35 -17.23 9.88 -2.11
CA ALA A 35 -16.40 10.63 -1.17
C ALA A 35 -15.72 9.74 -0.12
N VAL A 36 -16.34 8.62 0.28
CA VAL A 36 -15.78 7.70 1.29
C VAL A 36 -14.54 6.99 0.72
N GLU A 37 -14.60 6.57 -0.54
CA GLU A 37 -13.46 5.96 -1.22
C GLU A 37 -12.29 6.94 -1.36
N MET A 38 -12.58 8.18 -1.76
CA MET A 38 -11.58 9.24 -1.93
C MET A 38 -10.84 9.52 -0.61
N ARG A 39 -11.58 9.73 0.49
CA ARG A 39 -10.96 9.99 1.79
C ARG A 39 -10.20 8.77 2.33
N LEU A 40 -10.69 7.55 2.08
CA LEU A 40 -9.98 6.34 2.46
C LEU A 40 -8.63 6.23 1.74
N LYS A 41 -8.58 6.52 0.44
CA LYS A 41 -7.33 6.51 -0.34
C LYS A 41 -6.33 7.52 0.23
N GLU A 42 -6.78 8.73 0.58
CA GLU A 42 -5.92 9.74 1.22
C GLU A 42 -5.33 9.25 2.54
N ILE A 43 -6.16 8.68 3.43
CA ILE A 43 -5.71 8.16 4.74
C ILE A 43 -4.67 7.05 4.55
N ILE A 44 -4.89 6.14 3.61
CA ILE A 44 -3.93 5.05 3.34
C ILE A 44 -2.60 5.60 2.83
N GLN A 45 -2.63 6.61 1.95
CA GLN A 45 -1.43 7.26 1.44
C GLN A 45 -0.65 7.97 2.56
N GLU A 46 -1.36 8.66 3.46
CA GLU A 46 -0.78 9.35 4.60
C GLU A 46 -0.10 8.36 5.56
N VAL A 47 -0.79 7.29 5.93
CA VAL A 47 -0.26 6.21 6.79
C VAL A 47 0.92 5.49 6.13
N ALA A 48 0.86 5.21 4.83
CA ALA A 48 1.96 4.58 4.11
C ALA A 48 3.21 5.47 4.09
N LYS A 49 3.03 6.79 3.94
CA LYS A 49 4.12 7.77 3.99
C LYS A 49 4.78 7.80 5.38
N GLU A 50 3.98 7.80 6.45
CA GLU A 50 4.50 7.75 7.83
C GLU A 50 5.31 6.47 8.10
N LEU A 51 4.81 5.32 7.63
CA LEU A 51 5.45 4.02 7.78
C LEU A 51 6.61 3.77 6.80
N ARG A 52 6.89 4.71 5.88
CA ARG A 52 7.89 4.57 4.79
C ARG A 52 7.62 3.35 3.90
N VAL A 53 6.35 3.01 3.72
CA VAL A 53 5.89 1.96 2.82
C VAL A 53 5.62 2.56 1.45
N GLU A 54 6.00 1.83 0.40
CA GLU A 54 5.73 2.23 -0.98
C GLU A 54 4.48 1.51 -1.47
N ILE A 55 3.47 2.28 -1.88
CA ILE A 55 2.26 1.75 -2.52
C ILE A 55 2.53 1.63 -4.02
N ILE A 56 2.48 0.40 -4.53
CA ILE A 56 2.69 0.10 -5.95
C ILE A 56 1.38 0.24 -6.73
N GLU A 57 0.27 -0.21 -6.13
CA GLU A 57 -1.06 -0.21 -6.74
C GLU A 57 -2.14 -0.09 -5.63
N MET A 58 -3.26 0.59 -5.92
CA MET A 58 -4.45 0.70 -5.05
C MET A 58 -5.72 0.34 -5.79
#